data_AF-A0A2T4VS22-F1
#
_entry.id   AF-A0A2T4VS22-F1
#
_cell.length_a   1.000
_cell.length_b   1.000
_cell.length_c   1.000
_cell.angle_alpha   90.00
_cell.angle_beta   90.00
_cell.angle_gamma   90.00
#
_symmetry.space_group_name_H-M   'P 1'
#
loop_
_entity.id
_entity.type
_entity.pdbx_description
1 polymer ?
#
loop_
_entity_poly.entity_id
_entity_poly.type
_entity_poly.pdbx_seq_one_letter_code
_entity_poly.pdbx_strand_id
1 'polypeptide(L)'
;MKEGPFSVELPVDWAVDTDAFGRGGRTVLPHGTRLSGQLCFGDKRVYGRIIQAVTPNGDTFTVCMELFEHQLERGLDIRSDGGEVRVTPSPDVMTVDRFE
;
A
#
# COMPACT_ATOMS: atom_id res chain seq x y z
N MET A 1 -8.09 17.04 -8.14
CA MET A 1 -7.36 15.85 -7.67
C MET A 1 -6.28 15.56 -8.68
N LYS A 2 -5.00 15.55 -8.27
CA LYS A 2 -3.91 15.06 -9.14
C LYS A 2 -3.79 13.56 -8.92
N GLU A 3 -3.50 12.82 -9.98
CA GLU A 3 -3.27 11.38 -9.90
C GLU A 3 -1.98 11.01 -10.62
N GLY A 4 -1.29 9.99 -10.13
CA GLY A 4 -0.06 9.50 -10.73
C GLY A 4 0.14 8.01 -10.49
N PRO A 5 0.75 7.28 -11.44
CA PRO A 5 1.05 5.87 -11.24
C PRO A 5 2.10 5.72 -10.13
N PHE A 6 1.97 4.67 -9.34
CA PHE A 6 3.02 4.28 -8.40
C PHE A 6 3.14 2.77 -8.31
N SER A 7 4.29 2.35 -7.78
CA SER A 7 4.55 0.97 -7.47
C SER A 7 5.40 0.88 -6.22
N VAL A 8 5.10 -0.13 -5.40
CA VAL A 8 5.89 -0.49 -4.21
C VAL A 8 6.20 -1.98 -4.28
N GLU A 9 7.31 -2.37 -3.67
CA GLU A 9 7.72 -3.77 -3.58
C GLU A 9 7.57 -4.23 -2.13
N LEU A 10 7.01 -5.42 -1.92
CA LEU A 10 6.89 -5.98 -0.59
C LEU A 10 8.27 -6.36 -0.04
N PRO A 11 8.71 -5.78 1.09
CA PRO A 11 10.02 -6.09 1.67
C PRO A 11 10.04 -7.44 2.39
N VAL A 12 8.87 -8.01 2.68
CA VAL A 12 8.67 -9.30 3.37
C VAL A 12 7.45 -10.02 2.78
N ASP A 13 7.31 -11.30 3.10
CA ASP A 13 6.13 -12.09 2.75
C ASP A 13 4.86 -11.48 3.35
N TRP A 14 3.82 -11.32 2.54
CA TRP A 14 2.47 -11.04 3.00
C TRP A 14 1.83 -12.34 3.49
N ALA A 15 1.74 -12.49 4.81
CA ALA A 15 1.08 -13.61 5.46
C ALA A 15 -0.32 -13.24 5.95
N VAL A 16 -1.26 -14.15 5.79
CA VAL A 16 -2.58 -14.10 6.43
C VAL A 16 -2.66 -15.12 7.57
N ASP A 17 -3.65 -14.96 8.45
CA ASP A 17 -3.89 -15.84 9.59
C ASP A 17 -2.70 -15.94 10.56
N THR A 18 -1.93 -14.86 10.69
CA THR A 18 -0.85 -14.74 11.68
C THR A 18 -1.39 -14.49 13.08
N ASP A 19 -0.66 -14.91 14.12
CA ASP A 19 -1.00 -14.56 15.50
C ASP A 19 -0.72 -13.07 15.79
N ALA A 20 -1.11 -12.60 16.98
CA ALA A 20 -0.88 -11.21 17.42
C ALA A 20 0.61 -10.78 17.48
N PHE A 21 1.54 -11.74 17.38
CA PHE A 21 2.98 -11.51 17.36
C PHE A 21 3.58 -11.72 15.96
N GLY A 22 2.74 -11.89 14.94
CA GLY A 22 3.16 -12.10 13.55
C GLY A 22 3.73 -13.49 13.27
N ARG A 23 3.46 -14.49 14.13
CA ARG A 23 3.97 -15.86 13.96
C ARG A 23 2.92 -16.75 13.30
N GLY A 24 3.41 -17.78 12.60
CA GLY A 24 2.57 -18.70 11.86
C GLY A 24 1.99 -18.05 10.59
N GLY A 25 0.78 -18.45 10.23
CA GLY A 25 0.08 -17.95 9.04
C GLY A 25 0.48 -18.63 7.74
N ARG A 26 -0.15 -18.19 6.65
CA ARG A 26 0.10 -18.65 5.29
C ARG A 26 0.52 -17.47 4.43
N THR A 27 1.67 -17.57 3.77
CA THR A 27 2.09 -16.62 2.75
C THR A 27 1.11 -16.65 1.57
N VAL A 28 0.55 -15.49 1.22
CA VAL A 28 -0.33 -15.32 0.05
C VAL A 28 0.32 -14.45 -1.03
N LEU A 29 1.19 -13.52 -0.66
CA LEU A 29 2.06 -12.82 -1.60
C LEU A 29 3.50 -12.93 -1.09
N PRO A 30 4.44 -13.51 -1.86
CA PRO A 30 5.83 -13.60 -1.43
C PRO A 30 6.53 -12.24 -1.42
N HIS A 31 7.62 -12.12 -0.66
CA HIS A 31 8.55 -10.99 -0.75
C HIS A 31 8.96 -10.73 -2.21
N GLY A 32 9.22 -9.47 -2.54
CA GLY A 32 9.50 -9.06 -3.92
C GLY A 32 8.24 -8.97 -4.80
N THR A 33 7.05 -9.28 -4.29
CA THR A 33 5.81 -8.98 -5.01
C THR A 33 5.70 -7.48 -5.22
N ARG A 34 5.51 -7.08 -6.47
CA ARG A 34 5.30 -5.70 -6.88
C ARG A 34 3.81 -5.36 -6.82
N LEU A 35 3.47 -4.40 -5.99
CA LEU A 35 2.14 -3.79 -5.94
C LEU A 35 2.13 -2.53 -6.80
N SER A 36 1.06 -2.33 -7.58
CA SER A 36 0.93 -1.17 -8.46
C SER A 36 -0.48 -0.60 -8.50
N GLY A 37 -0.55 0.70 -8.76
CA GLY A 37 -1.81 1.42 -8.79
C GLY A 37 -1.64 2.92 -8.96
N GLN A 38 -2.54 3.70 -8.37
CA GLN A 38 -2.57 5.15 -8.49
C GLN A 38 -2.45 5.85 -7.13
N LEU A 39 -1.57 6.85 -7.07
CA LEU A 39 -1.58 7.84 -6.00
C LEU A 39 -2.60 8.92 -6.35
N CYS A 40 -3.48 9.21 -5.41
CA CYS A 40 -4.47 10.26 -5.51
C CYS A 40 -4.15 11.35 -4.48
N PHE A 41 -3.85 12.54 -4.97
CA PHE A 41 -3.48 13.69 -4.13
C PHE A 41 -4.75 14.47 -3.75
N GLY A 42 -5.13 14.36 -2.47
CA GLY A 42 -6.11 15.22 -1.83
C GLY A 42 -5.47 16.46 -1.19
N ASP A 43 -6.28 17.29 -0.54
CA ASP A 43 -5.82 18.56 0.02
C ASP A 43 -4.86 18.41 1.22
N LYS A 44 -5.06 17.35 2.02
CA LYS A 44 -4.26 17.06 3.22
C LYS A 44 -3.59 15.69 3.19
N ARG A 45 -4.03 14.80 2.31
CA ARG A 45 -3.63 13.39 2.29
C ARG A 45 -3.33 12.90 0.90
N VAL A 46 -2.39 11.97 0.81
CA VAL A 46 -2.14 11.16 -0.37
C VAL A 46 -2.71 9.77 -0.14
N TYR A 47 -3.63 9.35 -1.00
CA TYR A 47 -4.18 8.00 -0.99
C TYR A 47 -3.45 7.18 -2.04
N GLY A 48 -3.12 5.93 -1.75
CA GLY A 48 -2.65 5.00 -2.78
C GLY A 48 -3.67 3.90 -2.97
N ARG A 49 -4.26 3.82 -4.17
CA ARG A 49 -5.18 2.75 -4.56
C ARG A 49 -4.42 1.72 -5.37
N ILE A 50 -4.23 0.54 -4.79
CA ILE A 50 -3.46 -0.56 -5.38
C ILE A 50 -4.46 -1.56 -5.97
N ILE A 51 -4.30 -1.84 -7.26
CA ILE A 51 -5.22 -2.68 -8.05
C ILE A 51 -4.57 -3.94 -8.59
N GLN A 52 -3.24 -4.01 -8.57
CA GLN A 52 -2.49 -5.12 -9.14
C GLN A 52 -1.34 -5.54 -8.23
N ALA A 53 -1.17 -6.86 -8.11
CA ALA A 53 -0.01 -7.49 -7.51
C ALA A 53 0.65 -8.42 -8.54
N VAL A 54 1.97 -8.31 -8.71
CA VAL A 54 2.77 -9.16 -9.59
C VAL A 54 3.84 -9.85 -8.77
N THR A 55 3.80 -11.18 -8.68
CA THR A 55 4.77 -11.96 -7.90
C THR A 55 6.13 -12.01 -8.60
N PRO A 56 7.22 -12.35 -7.89
CA PRO A 56 8.53 -12.54 -8.52
C PRO A 56 8.54 -13.60 -9.64
N ASN A 57 7.62 -14.56 -9.58
CA ASN A 57 7.47 -15.60 -10.59
C ASN A 57 6.65 -15.13 -11.81
N GLY A 58 6.10 -13.92 -11.78
CA GLY A 58 5.33 -13.31 -12.86
C GLY A 58 3.81 -13.50 -12.77
N ASP A 59 3.30 -14.16 -11.72
CA ASP A 59 1.86 -14.30 -11.52
C ASP A 59 1.23 -12.95 -11.22
N THR A 60 0.08 -12.66 -11.82
CA THR A 60 -0.61 -11.37 -11.69
C THR A 60 -1.99 -11.55 -11.07
N PHE A 61 -2.28 -10.74 -10.05
CA PHE A 61 -3.55 -10.74 -9.33
C PHE A 61 -4.18 -9.36 -9.32
N THR A 62 -5.50 -9.30 -9.45
CA THR A 62 -6.28 -8.10 -9.12
C THR A 62 -6.48 -8.06 -7.61
N VAL A 63 -6.17 -6.92 -7.00
CA VAL A 63 -6.27 -6.71 -5.54
C VAL A 63 -7.06 -5.44 -5.25
N CYS A 64 -7.54 -5.30 -4.02
CA CYS A 64 -8.10 -4.05 -3.51
C CYS A 64 -7.36 -3.72 -2.21
N MET A 65 -6.36 -2.86 -2.32
CA MET A 65 -5.49 -2.47 -1.21
C MET A 65 -5.25 -0.96 -1.20
N GLU A 66 -5.06 -0.39 -0.01
CA GLU A 66 -4.80 1.03 0.18
C GLU A 66 -3.56 1.31 1.03
N LEU A 67 -2.98 2.50 0.84
CA LEU A 67 -1.96 3.04 1.74
C LEU A 67 -2.60 3.61 3.01
N PHE A 68 -1.98 3.32 4.14
CA PHE A 68 -2.37 3.76 5.47
C PHE A 68 -1.21 4.45 6.17
N GLU A 69 -1.50 5.53 6.88
CA GLU A 69 -0.58 6.11 7.85
C GLU A 69 -0.64 5.30 9.14
N HIS A 70 0.52 5.11 9.77
CA HIS A 70 0.68 4.34 11.01
C HIS A 70 -0.50 4.55 11.96
N GLN A 71 -1.13 3.46 12.41
CA GLN A 71 -2.36 3.43 13.25
C GLN A 71 -3.71 3.45 12.53
N LEU A 72 -3.81 2.78 11.37
CA LEU A 72 -5.09 2.45 10.68
C LEU A 72 -5.83 3.65 10.07
N GLU A 73 -5.16 4.78 9.86
CA GLU A 73 -5.79 5.88 9.12
C GLU A 73 -5.53 5.77 7.62
N ARG A 74 -6.60 5.86 6.81
CA ARG A 74 -6.51 5.83 5.35
C ARG A 74 -5.73 7.03 4.82
N GLY A 75 -4.84 6.76 3.86
CA GLY A 75 -3.99 7.76 3.23
C GLY A 75 -2.87 8.27 4.15
N LEU A 76 -1.95 9.00 3.54
CA LEU A 76 -0.75 9.52 4.20
C LEU A 76 -0.85 11.03 4.36
N ASP A 77 -0.64 11.55 5.57
CA ASP A 77 -0.65 12.99 5.81
C ASP A 77 0.46 13.69 5.03
N ILE A 78 0.05 14.77 4.36
CA ILE A 78 0.95 15.64 3.63
C ILE A 78 1.63 16.60 4.60
N ARG A 79 2.96 16.50 4.68
CA ARG A 79 3.83 17.42 5.39
C ARG A 79 4.42 18.43 4.40
N SER A 80 3.65 19.45 4.06
CA SER A 80 4.12 20.50 3.14
C SER A 80 5.01 21.50 3.89
N ASP A 81 6.31 21.54 3.58
CA ASP A 81 7.25 22.57 4.06
C ASP A 81 7.77 23.49 2.94
N GLY A 82 7.28 23.33 1.71
CA GLY A 82 7.52 24.25 0.60
C GLY A 82 7.34 23.59 -0.76
N GLY A 83 6.21 23.85 -1.43
CA GLY A 83 5.93 23.50 -2.84
C GLY A 83 5.85 22.00 -3.20
N GLU A 84 6.62 21.15 -2.53
CA GLU A 84 6.70 19.71 -2.71
C GLU A 84 5.78 18.98 -1.73
N VAL A 85 5.13 17.92 -2.20
CA VAL A 85 4.36 17.02 -1.35
C VAL A 85 5.31 16.03 -0.70
N ARG A 86 5.37 16.03 0.64
CA ARG A 86 6.11 15.03 1.42
C ARG A 86 5.14 14.24 2.29
N VAL A 87 5.37 12.95 2.43
CA VAL A 87 4.55 12.01 3.22
C VAL A 87 5.46 11.14 4.09
N THR A 88 4.89 10.37 5.02
CA THR A 88 5.67 9.39 5.81
C THR A 88 6.41 8.40 4.89
N PRO A 89 7.69 8.09 5.15
CA PRO A 89 8.47 7.18 4.31
C PRO A 89 8.09 5.70 4.48
N SER A 90 7.32 5.38 5.53
CA SER A 90 6.99 3.99 5.91
C SER A 90 5.47 3.78 5.97
N PRO A 91 4.73 3.89 4.86
CA PRO A 91 3.30 3.65 4.86
C PRO A 91 2.98 2.17 5.09
N ASP A 92 1.88 1.90 5.77
CA ASP A 92 1.29 0.57 5.83
C ASP A 92 0.46 0.32 4.56
N VAL A 93 0.36 -0.94 4.15
CA VAL A 93 -0.54 -1.37 3.08
C VAL A 93 -1.57 -2.30 3.69
N MET A 94 -2.84 -2.09 3.38
CA MET A 94 -3.94 -2.90 3.90
C MET A 94 -4.94 -3.28 2.82
N THR A 95 -5.52 -4.47 2.94
CA THR A 95 -6.68 -4.89 2.13
C THR A 95 -7.94 -4.15 2.55
N VAL A 96 -8.76 -3.73 1.59
CA VAL A 96 -10.02 -3.04 1.82
C VAL A 96 -11.14 -3.65 0.97
N ASP A 97 -12.40 -3.50 1.39
CA ASP A 97 -13.55 -3.98 0.62
C ASP A 97 -13.82 -3.13 -0.64
N ARG A 98 -13.48 -1.83 -0.57
CA ARG A 98 -13.61 -0.87 -1.66
C ARG A 98 -12.68 0.34 -1.44
N PHE A 99 -12.31 0.98 -2.54
CA PHE A 99 -11.63 2.27 -2.50
C PHE A 99 -12.58 3.39 -2.06
N GLU A 100 -12.04 4.36 -1.32
CA GLU A 100 -12.72 5.61 -0.97
C GLU A 100 -12.14 6.81 -1.73
#